data_AF-A0A8S3FHR3-F1
#
_entry.id   AF-A0A8S3FHR3-F1
#
_cell.length_a   1.000
_cell.length_b   1.000
_cell.length_c   1.000
_cell.angle_alpha   90.00
_cell.angle_beta   90.00
_cell.angle_gamma   90.00
#
_symmetry.space_group_name_H-M   'P 1'
#
loop_
_entity.id
_entity.type
_entity.pdbx_description
1 polymer ?
#
loop_
_entity_poly.entity_id
_entity_poly.type
_entity_poly.pdbx_seq_one_letter_code
_entity_poly.pdbx_strand_id
1 'polypeptide(L)'
;EEMNRLIVTMNNDRNQLKAIEDKILKMLFESEGNILDNEELVNSLNDSKVTSSAIKRRLEETLKTEANISAAREKYRPAATRGSLLYFVVADLGLIDPMYQFSLRYFTQLFNTTIENSTKSEDLNQRLQIILDSTTENIYTNVSRGLFEKDKLIFSFLLCAEILKLQGVINDIEWNFLLRGGLVTEEKRPPKPNHDWLSLEHWNQALLLVGVCDVFKTLPHDIEHYQQPIYVQINPELRIVISSNDITTNVPSDYNTKLSDFQKLLFVKAFAPYSLVQSITYFVAQQLGKKFVESPSVELPVLYQDMSNRTALVFILSTGSDPMSSFSRFAAEMNMTASYKAISLGQGQGPVAEDMISKSVVAGEWVFLQNCHLAASWMINMESIVKNINEGVT
;
A
#
# COMPACT_ATOMS: atom_id res chain seq x y z
N GLU A 1 5.81 -6.75 -21.77
CA GLU A 1 6.90 -7.09 -22.71
C GLU A 1 6.69 -6.52 -24.10
N GLU A 2 5.51 -6.70 -24.71
CA GLU A 2 5.20 -6.21 -26.07
C GLU A 2 5.43 -4.70 -26.24
N MET A 3 4.98 -3.88 -25.29
CA MET A 3 5.21 -2.42 -25.31
C MET A 3 6.70 -2.05 -25.37
N ASN A 4 7.55 -2.72 -24.59
CA ASN A 4 8.99 -2.43 -24.59
C ASN A 4 9.62 -2.78 -25.94
N ARG A 5 9.20 -3.88 -26.57
CA ARG A 5 9.64 -4.24 -27.92
C ARG A 5 9.17 -3.20 -28.94
N LEU A 6 7.92 -2.75 -28.87
CA LEU A 6 7.38 -1.73 -29.76
C LEU A 6 8.14 -0.39 -29.64
N ILE A 7 8.47 0.05 -28.43
CA ILE A 7 9.24 1.28 -28.21
C ILE A 7 10.64 1.18 -28.82
N VAL A 8 11.33 0.04 -28.63
CA VAL A 8 12.66 -0.19 -29.20
C VAL A 8 12.61 -0.19 -30.73
N THR A 9 11.66 -0.92 -31.32
CA THR A 9 11.46 -0.98 -32.78
C THR A 9 11.15 0.41 -33.34
N MET A 10 10.26 1.16 -32.70
CA MET A 10 9.90 2.52 -33.11
C MET A 10 11.11 3.46 -33.11
N ASN A 11 11.96 3.38 -32.07
CA ASN A 11 13.17 4.20 -32.00
C ASN A 11 14.17 3.82 -33.09
N ASN A 12 14.34 2.52 -33.38
CA ASN A 12 15.20 2.05 -34.46
C ASN A 12 14.68 2.51 -35.84
N ASP A 13 13.39 2.39 -36.10
CA ASP A 13 12.76 2.83 -37.35
C ASP A 13 12.89 4.36 -37.55
N ARG A 14 12.74 5.17 -36.47
CA ARG A 14 13.00 6.62 -36.53
C ARG A 14 14.46 6.95 -36.85
N ASN A 15 15.40 6.24 -36.21
CA ASN A 15 16.82 6.43 -36.47
C ASN A 15 17.20 6.03 -37.91
N GLN A 16 16.63 4.94 -38.43
CA GLN A 16 16.84 4.53 -39.83
C GLN A 16 16.27 5.55 -40.81
N LEU A 17 15.07 6.10 -40.57
CA LEU A 17 14.50 7.16 -41.40
C LEU A 17 15.42 8.38 -41.45
N LYS A 18 15.92 8.82 -40.29
CA LYS A 18 16.86 9.95 -40.23
C LYS A 18 18.16 9.65 -40.96
N ALA A 19 18.72 8.46 -40.79
CA ALA A 19 19.94 8.05 -41.49
C ALA A 19 19.75 8.00 -43.02
N ILE A 20 18.57 7.59 -43.49
CA ILE A 20 18.22 7.63 -44.92
C ILE A 20 18.11 9.08 -45.41
N GLU A 21 17.47 9.97 -44.64
CA GLU A 21 17.41 11.40 -44.97
C GLU A 21 18.80 12.04 -45.04
N ASP A 22 19.65 11.80 -44.03
CA ASP A 22 21.03 12.30 -43.99
C ASP A 22 21.85 11.76 -45.18
N LYS A 23 21.67 10.47 -45.54
CA LYS A 23 22.33 9.86 -46.70
C LYS A 23 21.87 10.53 -48.00
N ILE A 24 20.58 10.77 -48.18
CA ILE A 24 20.02 11.46 -49.36
C ILE A 24 20.59 12.88 -49.47
N LEU A 25 20.61 13.63 -48.36
CA LEU A 25 21.13 15.00 -48.32
C LEU A 25 22.62 15.03 -48.69
N LYS A 26 23.41 14.10 -48.15
CA LYS A 26 24.83 13.97 -48.47
C LYS A 26 25.05 13.66 -49.96
N MET A 27 24.34 12.68 -50.49
CA MET A 27 24.45 12.29 -51.91
C MET A 27 24.01 13.42 -52.87
N LEU A 28 23.00 14.23 -52.49
CA LEU A 28 22.59 15.41 -53.26
C LEU A 28 23.63 16.55 -53.19
N PHE A 29 24.29 16.73 -52.05
CA PHE A 29 25.32 17.75 -51.87
C PHE A 29 26.62 17.43 -52.62
N GLU A 30 27.02 16.16 -52.63
CA GLU A 30 28.26 15.68 -53.27
C GLU A 30 28.12 15.49 -54.80
N SER A 31 26.91 15.54 -55.34
CA SER A 31 26.67 15.36 -56.77
C SER A 31 26.97 16.65 -57.56
N GLU A 32 28.08 16.67 -58.30
CA GLU A 32 28.43 17.74 -59.24
C GLU A 32 27.96 17.41 -60.67
N GLY A 33 27.33 18.38 -61.37
CA GLY A 33 26.80 18.19 -62.73
C GLY A 33 25.30 17.87 -62.79
N ASN A 34 24.83 17.35 -63.93
CA ASN A 34 23.41 17.05 -64.13
C ASN A 34 23.03 15.75 -63.39
N ILE A 35 22.19 15.89 -62.36
CA ILE A 35 21.81 14.86 -61.38
C ILE A 35 21.18 13.63 -62.06
N LEU A 36 20.56 13.82 -63.23
CA LEU A 36 19.92 12.75 -64.00
C LEU A 36 20.92 11.81 -64.69
N ASP A 37 22.17 12.22 -64.84
CA ASP A 37 23.20 11.42 -65.52
C ASP A 37 23.95 10.49 -64.54
N ASN A 38 23.72 10.64 -63.23
CA ASN A 38 24.31 9.81 -62.19
C ASN A 38 23.40 8.62 -61.84
N GLU A 39 23.58 7.52 -62.57
CA GLU A 39 22.77 6.29 -62.42
C GLU A 39 22.85 5.69 -61.00
N GLU A 40 23.99 5.81 -60.32
CA GLU A 40 24.20 5.32 -58.95
C GLU A 40 23.40 6.13 -57.92
N LEU A 41 23.32 7.45 -58.12
CA LEU A 41 22.50 8.36 -57.33
C LEU A 41 21.00 8.07 -57.50
N VAL A 42 20.56 7.87 -58.75
CA VAL A 42 19.16 7.56 -59.08
C VAL A 42 18.73 6.23 -58.44
N ASN A 43 19.56 5.19 -58.54
CA ASN A 43 19.28 3.89 -57.93
C ASN A 43 19.24 3.98 -56.40
N SER A 44 20.22 4.66 -55.78
CA SER A 44 20.25 4.86 -54.32
C SER A 44 19.06 5.67 -53.79
N LEU A 45 18.59 6.68 -54.54
CA LEU A 45 17.38 7.45 -54.23
C LEU A 45 16.12 6.58 -54.31
N ASN A 46 16.01 5.73 -55.33
CA ASN A 46 14.86 4.85 -55.50
C ASN A 46 14.80 3.78 -54.39
N ASP A 47 15.93 3.16 -54.05
CA ASP A 47 16.03 2.21 -52.94
C ASP A 47 15.70 2.87 -51.59
N SER A 48 16.24 4.08 -51.37
CA SER A 48 15.96 4.88 -50.19
C SER A 48 14.49 5.26 -50.08
N LYS A 49 13.81 5.57 -51.21
CA LYS A 49 12.38 5.86 -51.26
C LYS A 49 11.54 4.64 -50.91
N VAL A 50 11.88 3.47 -51.46
CA VAL A 50 11.17 2.21 -51.17
C VAL A 50 11.32 1.85 -49.68
N THR A 51 12.54 1.93 -49.15
CA THR A 51 12.82 1.60 -47.75
C THR A 51 12.19 2.62 -46.80
N SER A 52 12.30 3.93 -47.08
CA SER A 52 11.64 4.99 -46.30
C SER A 52 10.12 4.83 -46.28
N SER A 53 9.50 4.48 -47.41
CA SER A 53 8.05 4.25 -47.49
C SER A 53 7.62 3.03 -46.68
N ALA A 54 8.40 1.94 -46.73
CA ALA A 54 8.15 0.74 -45.93
C ALA A 54 8.28 1.02 -44.42
N ILE A 55 9.32 1.77 -44.00
CA ILE A 55 9.51 2.17 -42.61
C ILE A 55 8.37 3.09 -42.14
N LYS A 56 7.97 4.08 -42.95
CA LYS A 56 6.83 4.96 -42.62
C LYS A 56 5.55 4.18 -42.36
N ARG A 57 5.23 3.21 -43.22
CA ARG A 57 4.05 2.35 -43.03
C ARG A 57 4.14 1.52 -41.75
N ARG A 58 5.29 0.89 -41.49
CA ARG A 58 5.50 0.11 -40.25
C ARG A 58 5.40 0.99 -38.99
N LEU A 59 5.89 2.23 -39.08
CA LEU A 59 5.81 3.20 -37.99
C LEU A 59 4.37 3.64 -37.73
N GLU A 60 3.56 3.84 -38.78
CA GLU A 60 2.12 4.09 -38.64
C GLU A 60 1.38 2.92 -37.96
N GLU A 61 1.68 1.67 -38.36
CA GLU A 61 1.11 0.47 -37.73
C GLU A 61 1.53 0.37 -36.25
N THR A 62 2.81 0.62 -35.96
CA THR A 62 3.36 0.61 -34.59
C THR A 62 2.72 1.67 -33.70
N LEU A 63 2.50 2.89 -34.22
CA LEU A 63 1.83 3.97 -33.48
C LEU A 63 0.38 3.64 -33.16
N LYS A 64 -0.35 3.00 -34.09
CA LYS A 64 -1.71 2.52 -33.81
C LYS A 64 -1.73 1.47 -32.70
N THR A 65 -0.81 0.52 -32.74
CA THR A 65 -0.68 -0.50 -31.69
C THR A 65 -0.29 0.11 -30.35
N GLU A 66 0.64 1.06 -30.33
CA GLU A 66 1.03 1.80 -29.13
C GLU A 66 -0.16 2.56 -28.52
N ALA A 67 -0.93 3.27 -29.34
CA ALA A 67 -2.14 3.96 -28.89
C ALA A 67 -3.17 3.00 -28.29
N ASN A 68 -3.37 1.83 -28.90
CA ASN A 68 -4.28 0.80 -28.38
C ASN A 68 -3.80 0.24 -27.03
N ILE A 69 -2.50 -0.02 -26.89
CA ILE A 69 -1.90 -0.50 -25.63
C ILE A 69 -2.01 0.59 -24.56
N SER A 70 -1.69 1.84 -24.89
CA SER A 70 -1.80 2.98 -23.98
C SER A 70 -3.25 3.16 -23.51
N ALA A 71 -4.22 3.09 -24.41
CA ALA A 71 -5.64 3.10 -24.05
C ALA A 71 -6.06 1.92 -23.15
N ALA A 72 -5.50 0.73 -23.36
CA ALA A 72 -5.74 -0.41 -22.48
C ALA A 72 -5.11 -0.21 -21.08
N ARG A 73 -3.90 0.35 -21.00
CA ARG A 73 -3.20 0.64 -19.74
C ARG A 73 -3.96 1.66 -18.88
N GLU A 74 -4.54 2.68 -19.50
CA GLU A 74 -5.33 3.69 -18.78
C GLU A 74 -6.49 3.06 -18.00
N LYS A 75 -7.10 2.00 -18.52
CA LYS A 75 -8.17 1.31 -17.81
C LYS A 75 -7.70 0.64 -16.51
N TYR A 76 -6.43 0.28 -16.40
CA TYR A 76 -5.82 -0.30 -15.19
C TYR A 76 -5.16 0.74 -14.28
N ARG A 77 -5.18 2.03 -14.64
CA ARG A 77 -4.66 3.11 -13.81
C ARG A 77 -5.19 3.08 -12.37
N PRO A 78 -6.49 2.82 -12.09
CA PRO A 78 -6.98 2.74 -10.72
C PRO A 78 -6.26 1.69 -9.86
N ALA A 79 -5.92 0.53 -10.44
CA ALA A 79 -5.18 -0.51 -9.74
C ALA A 79 -3.73 -0.08 -9.45
N ALA A 80 -3.07 0.59 -10.40
CA ALA A 80 -1.73 1.14 -10.20
C ALA A 80 -1.71 2.25 -9.14
N THR A 81 -2.69 3.16 -9.16
CA THR A 81 -2.85 4.21 -8.15
C THR A 81 -3.07 3.61 -6.76
N ARG A 82 -3.93 2.58 -6.64
CA ARG A 82 -4.13 1.85 -5.38
C ARG A 82 -2.84 1.18 -4.91
N GLY A 83 -2.13 0.47 -5.80
CA GLY A 83 -0.86 -0.19 -5.47
C GLY A 83 0.18 0.80 -4.95
N SER A 84 0.31 1.98 -5.59
CA SER A 84 1.22 3.04 -5.12
C SER A 84 0.83 3.55 -3.74
N LEU A 85 -0.47 3.77 -3.50
CA LEU A 85 -0.96 4.23 -2.20
C LEU A 85 -0.65 3.21 -1.10
N LEU A 86 -0.96 1.94 -1.34
CA LEU A 86 -0.68 0.86 -0.39
C LEU A 86 0.82 0.76 -0.08
N TYR A 87 1.69 0.93 -1.08
CA TYR A 87 3.13 0.91 -0.87
C TYR A 87 3.60 2.03 0.05
N PHE A 88 3.14 3.27 -0.16
CA PHE A 88 3.56 4.39 0.68
C PHE A 88 3.06 4.25 2.11
N VAL A 89 1.83 3.76 2.33
CA VAL A 89 1.35 3.44 3.68
C VAL A 89 2.25 2.41 4.36
N VAL A 90 2.67 1.36 3.64
CA VAL A 90 3.56 0.31 4.17
C VAL A 90 4.97 0.86 4.43
N ALA A 91 5.50 1.70 3.55
CA ALA A 91 6.82 2.31 3.71
C ALA A 91 6.86 3.25 4.93
N ASP A 92 5.79 4.00 5.16
CA ASP A 92 5.67 4.94 6.28
C ASP A 92 5.56 4.22 7.64
N LEU A 93 5.27 2.90 7.69
CA LEU A 93 5.31 2.13 8.93
C LEU A 93 6.71 2.12 9.57
N GLY A 94 7.77 2.27 8.78
CA GLY A 94 9.13 2.41 9.29
C GLY A 94 9.35 3.66 10.14
N LEU A 95 8.45 4.65 10.07
CA LEU A 95 8.45 5.83 10.94
C LEU A 95 7.85 5.53 12.33
N ILE A 96 7.04 4.47 12.44
CA ILE A 96 6.44 4.03 13.72
C ILE A 96 7.44 3.19 14.49
N ASP A 97 8.03 2.18 13.83
CA ASP A 97 9.02 1.30 14.43
C ASP A 97 10.11 0.97 13.39
N PRO A 98 11.41 1.11 13.73
CA PRO A 98 12.50 0.77 12.82
C PRO A 98 12.49 -0.67 12.31
N MET A 99 11.80 -1.60 12.99
CA MET A 99 11.66 -2.99 12.56
C MET A 99 10.68 -3.17 11.38
N TYR A 100 9.83 -2.18 11.09
CA TYR A 100 8.83 -2.24 10.02
C TYR A 100 9.43 -1.81 8.67
N GLN A 101 10.37 -2.61 8.18
CA GLN A 101 11.06 -2.36 6.91
C GLN A 101 10.57 -3.32 5.83
N PHE A 102 9.91 -2.77 4.81
CA PHE A 102 9.44 -3.52 3.66
C PHE A 102 10.01 -2.92 2.38
N SER A 103 10.80 -3.71 1.65
CA SER A 103 11.38 -3.25 0.39
C SER A 103 10.34 -3.11 -0.72
N LEU A 104 10.56 -2.17 -1.65
CA LEU A 104 9.73 -2.05 -2.85
C LEU A 104 9.72 -3.35 -3.67
N ARG A 105 10.85 -4.08 -3.68
CA ARG A 105 10.95 -5.37 -4.37
C ARG A 105 10.00 -6.41 -3.78
N TYR A 106 9.99 -6.55 -2.45
CA TYR A 106 9.06 -7.45 -1.75
C TYR A 106 7.61 -7.05 -2.02
N PHE A 107 7.29 -5.76 -1.86
CA PHE A 107 5.94 -5.25 -2.13
C PHE A 107 5.49 -5.52 -3.57
N THR A 108 6.35 -5.24 -4.56
CA THR A 108 6.05 -5.45 -5.98
C THR A 108 5.81 -6.93 -6.29
N GLN A 109 6.62 -7.82 -5.71
CA GLN A 109 6.43 -9.26 -5.85
C GLN A 109 5.08 -9.69 -5.26
N LEU A 110 4.77 -9.29 -4.03
CA LEU A 110 3.51 -9.61 -3.38
C LEU A 110 2.31 -9.09 -4.19
N PHE A 111 2.39 -7.85 -4.66
CA PHE A 111 1.34 -7.22 -5.47
C PHE A 111 1.09 -7.99 -6.79
N ASN A 112 2.16 -8.32 -7.53
CA ASN A 112 2.07 -9.06 -8.78
C ASN A 112 1.53 -10.48 -8.56
N THR A 113 2.06 -11.22 -7.58
CA THR A 113 1.58 -12.56 -7.23
C THR A 113 0.09 -12.52 -6.86
N THR A 114 -0.37 -11.48 -6.18
CA THR A 114 -1.80 -11.31 -5.85
C THR A 114 -2.64 -11.10 -7.10
N ILE A 115 -2.18 -10.29 -8.05
CA ILE A 115 -2.87 -10.09 -9.33
C ILE A 115 -2.93 -11.39 -10.14
N GLU A 116 -1.85 -12.17 -10.13
CA GLU A 116 -1.76 -13.45 -10.83
C GLU A 116 -2.69 -14.51 -10.23
N ASN A 117 -2.75 -14.61 -8.90
CA ASN A 117 -3.52 -15.65 -8.21
C ASN A 117 -4.99 -15.27 -7.93
N SER A 118 -5.34 -13.99 -7.96
CA SER A 118 -6.71 -13.54 -7.78
C SER A 118 -7.64 -14.00 -8.90
N THR A 119 -8.92 -14.15 -8.57
CA THR A 119 -9.97 -14.60 -9.48
C THR A 119 -10.01 -13.77 -10.76
N LYS A 120 -10.04 -14.45 -11.90
CA LYS A 120 -10.17 -13.82 -13.22
C LYS A 120 -11.64 -13.52 -13.51
N SER A 121 -11.91 -12.40 -14.17
CA SER A 121 -13.23 -12.06 -14.70
C SER A 121 -13.05 -11.47 -16.11
N GLU A 122 -14.00 -11.77 -16.99
CA GLU A 122 -14.09 -11.19 -18.33
C GLU A 122 -14.59 -9.74 -18.29
N ASP A 123 -15.37 -9.37 -17.27
CA ASP A 123 -15.77 -8.00 -17.04
C ASP A 123 -14.62 -7.20 -16.39
N LEU A 124 -14.21 -6.14 -17.06
CA LEU A 124 -13.06 -5.35 -16.63
C LEU A 124 -13.32 -4.65 -15.28
N ASN A 125 -14.50 -4.11 -15.05
CA ASN A 125 -14.80 -3.38 -13.82
C ASN A 125 -14.82 -4.34 -12.63
N GLN A 126 -15.45 -5.50 -12.78
CA GLN A 126 -15.43 -6.57 -11.80
C GLN A 126 -14.01 -7.06 -11.55
N ARG A 127 -13.21 -7.28 -12.61
CA ARG A 127 -11.81 -7.68 -12.49
C ARG A 127 -10.98 -6.64 -11.72
N LEU A 128 -11.19 -5.35 -11.99
CA LEU A 128 -10.50 -4.27 -11.27
C LEU A 128 -10.88 -4.28 -9.79
N GLN A 129 -12.16 -4.42 -9.43
CA GLN A 129 -12.57 -4.50 -8.03
C GLN A 129 -11.95 -5.71 -7.32
N ILE A 130 -11.96 -6.88 -7.96
CA ILE A 130 -11.30 -8.08 -7.41
C ILE A 130 -9.81 -7.82 -7.15
N ILE A 131 -9.11 -7.16 -8.08
CA ILE A 131 -7.69 -6.80 -7.90
C ILE A 131 -7.52 -5.86 -6.71
N LEU A 132 -8.33 -4.80 -6.63
CA LEU A 132 -8.24 -3.80 -5.55
C LEU A 132 -8.48 -4.45 -4.18
N ASP A 133 -9.51 -5.28 -4.06
CA ASP A 133 -9.87 -5.95 -2.80
C ASP A 133 -8.82 -7.00 -2.41
N SER A 134 -8.44 -7.86 -3.36
CA SER A 134 -7.45 -8.94 -3.11
C SER A 134 -6.09 -8.36 -2.74
N THR A 135 -5.64 -7.31 -3.43
CA THR A 135 -4.34 -6.67 -3.13
C THR A 135 -4.35 -5.98 -1.78
N THR A 136 -5.42 -5.27 -1.44
CA THR A 136 -5.56 -4.61 -0.14
C THR A 136 -5.54 -5.63 1.00
N GLU A 137 -6.28 -6.73 0.87
CA GLU A 137 -6.32 -7.81 1.85
C GLU A 137 -4.98 -8.54 1.97
N ASN A 138 -4.36 -8.91 0.85
CA ASN A 138 -3.13 -9.69 0.89
C ASN A 138 -1.96 -8.87 1.46
N ILE A 139 -1.89 -7.58 1.09
CA ILE A 139 -0.91 -6.64 1.67
C ILE A 139 -1.15 -6.48 3.17
N TYR A 140 -2.39 -6.24 3.60
CA TYR A 140 -2.71 -6.16 5.02
C TYR A 140 -2.27 -7.41 5.76
N THR A 141 -2.64 -8.59 5.25
CA THR A 141 -2.35 -9.88 5.90
C THR A 141 -0.84 -10.11 6.06
N ASN A 142 -0.09 -9.92 4.98
CA ASN A 142 1.35 -10.16 4.97
C ASN A 142 2.13 -9.16 5.82
N VAL A 143 1.79 -7.88 5.75
CA VAL A 143 2.44 -6.84 6.54
C VAL A 143 2.08 -6.99 8.02
N SER A 144 0.80 -7.18 8.35
CA SER A 144 0.32 -7.32 9.74
C SER A 144 0.92 -8.51 10.50
N ARG A 145 1.36 -9.57 9.81
CA ARG A 145 2.11 -10.68 10.44
C ARG A 145 3.44 -10.24 11.04
N GLY A 146 4.06 -9.19 10.48
CA GLY A 146 5.31 -8.61 10.96
C GLY A 146 5.14 -7.45 11.95
N LEU A 147 3.90 -7.02 12.25
CA LEU A 147 3.63 -5.90 13.15
C LEU A 147 3.35 -6.37 14.58
N PHE A 148 3.68 -5.52 15.54
CA PHE A 148 3.24 -5.69 16.93
C PHE A 148 1.74 -5.47 17.04
N GLU A 149 1.10 -6.15 18.00
CA GLU A 149 -0.37 -6.09 18.18
C GLU A 149 -0.88 -4.65 18.35
N LYS A 150 -0.12 -3.81 19.06
CA LYS A 150 -0.47 -2.40 19.32
C LYS A 150 -0.54 -1.53 18.04
N ASP A 151 0.19 -1.92 16.99
CA ASP A 151 0.34 -1.11 15.78
C ASP A 151 -0.52 -1.61 14.62
N LYS A 152 -1.09 -2.83 14.71
CA LYS A 152 -1.95 -3.41 13.67
C LYS A 152 -3.17 -2.54 13.36
N LEU A 153 -3.88 -2.07 14.39
CA LEU A 153 -5.04 -1.21 14.18
C LEU A 153 -4.67 0.14 13.55
N ILE A 154 -3.49 0.69 13.89
CA ILE A 154 -2.97 1.92 13.28
C ILE A 154 -2.79 1.68 11.78
N PHE A 155 -2.14 0.57 11.39
CA PHE A 155 -1.95 0.22 9.99
C PHE A 155 -3.28 0.03 9.26
N SER A 156 -4.23 -0.73 9.81
CA SER A 156 -5.56 -0.91 9.21
C SER A 156 -6.31 0.40 9.04
N PHE A 157 -6.21 1.30 10.02
CA PHE A 157 -6.84 2.60 9.95
C PHE A 157 -6.19 3.50 8.90
N LEU A 158 -4.87 3.52 8.79
CA LEU A 158 -4.14 4.27 7.75
C LEU A 158 -4.49 3.76 6.34
N LEU A 159 -4.54 2.44 6.14
CA LEU A 159 -4.99 1.85 4.87
C LEU A 159 -6.40 2.32 4.51
N CYS A 160 -7.34 2.20 5.45
CA CYS A 160 -8.72 2.62 5.26
C CYS A 160 -8.83 4.12 4.94
N ALA A 161 -8.17 4.96 5.74
CA ALA A 161 -8.21 6.41 5.62
C ALA A 161 -7.62 6.88 4.28
N GLU A 162 -6.44 6.39 3.88
CA GLU A 162 -5.82 6.79 2.62
C GLU A 162 -6.65 6.34 1.41
N ILE A 163 -7.26 5.14 1.46
CA ILE A 163 -8.20 4.68 0.44
C ILE A 163 -9.40 5.63 0.30
N LEU A 164 -9.99 6.05 1.42
CA LEU A 164 -11.14 6.95 1.44
C LEU A 164 -10.79 8.39 1.07
N LYS A 165 -9.58 8.85 1.41
CA LYS A 165 -9.01 10.13 0.94
C LYS A 165 -8.84 10.14 -0.57
N LEU A 166 -8.30 9.05 -1.14
CA LEU A 166 -8.18 8.90 -2.60
C LEU A 166 -9.54 8.95 -3.31
N GLN A 167 -10.60 8.49 -2.66
CA GLN A 167 -11.98 8.55 -3.16
C GLN A 167 -12.66 9.91 -2.93
N GLY A 168 -12.01 10.83 -2.21
CA GLY A 168 -12.58 12.14 -1.85
C GLY A 168 -13.65 12.08 -0.76
N VAL A 169 -13.80 10.94 -0.06
CA VAL A 169 -14.75 10.76 1.04
C VAL A 169 -14.26 11.44 2.31
N ILE A 170 -12.94 11.43 2.53
CA ILE A 170 -12.28 12.12 3.64
C ILE A 170 -11.48 13.28 3.04
N ASN A 171 -11.68 14.48 3.58
CA ASN A 171 -10.88 15.65 3.20
C ASN A 171 -9.77 15.96 4.23
N ASP A 172 -8.81 16.79 3.84
CA ASP A 172 -7.66 17.12 4.69
C ASP A 172 -8.03 17.89 5.96
N ILE A 173 -9.12 18.68 5.95
CA ILE A 173 -9.57 19.43 7.13
C ILE A 173 -10.11 18.46 8.18
N GLU A 174 -10.98 17.54 7.77
CA GLU A 174 -11.52 16.47 8.61
C GLU A 174 -10.41 15.57 9.16
N TRP A 175 -9.46 15.17 8.31
CA TRP A 175 -8.30 14.37 8.70
C TRP A 175 -7.43 15.08 9.74
N ASN A 176 -7.10 16.36 9.51
CA ASN A 176 -6.29 17.14 10.44
C ASN A 176 -7.01 17.35 11.78
N PHE A 177 -8.33 17.54 11.77
CA PHE A 177 -9.11 17.62 13.00
C PHE A 177 -9.02 16.33 13.82
N LEU A 178 -9.13 15.15 13.19
CA LEU A 178 -9.01 13.88 13.89
C LEU A 178 -7.65 13.75 14.60
N LEU A 179 -6.57 14.12 13.90
CA LEU A 179 -5.20 14.00 14.39
C LEU A 179 -4.85 15.04 15.47
N ARG A 180 -5.16 16.31 15.21
CA ARG A 180 -4.67 17.45 16.01
C ARG A 180 -5.74 18.10 16.88
N GLY A 181 -7.03 17.79 16.64
CA GLY A 181 -8.15 18.55 17.18
C GLY A 181 -8.39 19.85 16.42
N GLY A 182 -9.36 20.64 16.89
CA GLY A 182 -9.66 21.94 16.30
C GLY A 182 -8.65 23.01 16.70
N LEU A 183 -8.33 23.90 15.76
CA LEU A 183 -7.54 25.09 16.04
C LEU A 183 -8.40 26.14 16.75
N VAL A 184 -7.90 26.67 17.86
CA VAL A 184 -8.55 27.78 18.57
C VAL A 184 -8.32 29.05 17.75
N THR A 185 -9.38 29.55 17.09
CA THR A 185 -9.38 30.90 16.53
C THR A 185 -9.62 31.94 17.62
N GLU A 186 -8.94 33.09 17.54
CA GLU A 186 -9.06 34.22 18.50
C GLU A 186 -10.40 35.00 18.38
N GLU A 187 -11.33 34.53 17.55
CA GLU A 187 -12.64 35.15 17.40
C GLU A 187 -13.45 35.08 18.71
N LYS A 188 -14.29 36.10 18.95
CA LYS A 188 -15.20 36.12 20.09
C LYS A 188 -16.17 34.94 19.99
N ARG A 189 -15.94 33.91 20.79
CA ARG A 189 -16.79 32.73 20.88
C ARG A 189 -18.14 33.06 21.52
N PRO A 190 -19.25 32.49 21.04
CA PRO A 190 -20.53 32.62 21.71
C PRO A 190 -20.48 32.00 23.12
N PRO A 191 -21.18 32.59 24.11
CA PRO A 191 -21.23 32.06 25.46
C PRO A 191 -21.93 30.69 25.48
N LYS A 192 -21.58 29.85 26.46
CA LYS A 192 -22.23 28.54 26.66
C LYS A 192 -23.73 28.74 26.92
N PRO A 193 -24.63 28.05 26.19
CA PRO A 193 -26.04 28.00 26.51
C PRO A 193 -26.30 27.49 27.94
N ASN A 194 -27.40 27.96 28.54
CA ASN A 194 -27.79 27.58 29.91
C ASN A 194 -28.53 26.23 29.94
N HIS A 195 -27.85 25.17 29.53
CA HIS A 195 -28.30 23.79 29.62
C HIS A 195 -27.53 23.05 30.72
N ASP A 196 -28.26 22.35 31.59
CA ASP A 196 -27.70 21.60 32.73
C ASP A 196 -26.87 20.38 32.30
N TRP A 197 -27.14 19.86 31.10
CA TRP A 197 -26.44 18.71 30.51
C TRP A 197 -25.20 19.11 29.70
N LEU A 198 -24.98 20.39 29.44
CA LEU A 198 -23.89 20.87 28.59
C LEU A 198 -22.75 21.44 29.44
N SER A 199 -21.59 20.77 29.45
CA SER A 199 -20.36 21.33 30.04
C SER A 199 -19.74 22.41 29.14
N LEU A 200 -18.92 23.29 29.74
CA LEU A 200 -18.15 24.28 28.98
C LEU A 200 -17.17 23.61 28.01
N GLU A 201 -16.62 22.46 28.38
CA GLU A 201 -15.73 21.67 27.52
C GLU A 201 -16.47 21.19 26.26
N HIS A 202 -17.62 20.53 26.42
CA HIS A 202 -18.43 20.08 25.28
C HIS A 202 -18.85 21.24 24.38
N TRP A 203 -19.24 22.38 24.96
CA TRP A 203 -19.53 23.57 24.18
C TRP A 203 -18.35 24.04 23.33
N ASN A 204 -17.16 24.12 23.94
CA ASN A 204 -15.95 24.49 23.21
C ASN A 204 -15.62 23.51 22.07
N GLN A 205 -15.83 22.20 22.29
CA GLN A 205 -15.62 21.18 21.25
C GLN A 205 -16.62 21.31 20.09
N ALA A 206 -17.89 21.61 20.39
CA ALA A 206 -18.90 21.88 19.37
C ALA A 206 -18.53 23.10 18.50
N LEU A 207 -17.99 24.16 19.10
CA LEU A 207 -17.52 25.34 18.37
C LEU A 207 -16.30 25.02 17.49
N LEU A 208 -15.39 24.16 17.95
CA LEU A 208 -14.24 23.74 17.16
C LEU A 208 -14.64 22.91 15.92
N LEU A 209 -15.74 22.15 16.01
CA LEU A 209 -16.25 21.34 14.90
C LEU A 209 -16.88 22.17 13.77
N VAL A 210 -17.32 23.41 14.02
CA VAL A 210 -17.98 24.29 13.03
C VAL A 210 -17.12 24.49 11.77
N GLY A 211 -15.81 24.60 11.95
CA GLY A 211 -14.86 24.82 10.85
C GLY A 211 -14.48 23.56 10.08
N VAL A 212 -14.99 22.38 10.48
CA VAL A 212 -14.51 21.09 9.97
C VAL A 212 -15.30 20.62 8.76
N CYS A 213 -16.64 20.65 8.83
CA CYS A 213 -17.51 20.32 7.71
C CYS A 213 -18.87 21.04 7.81
N ASP A 214 -19.62 21.07 6.70
CA ASP A 214 -20.88 21.81 6.61
C ASP A 214 -21.95 21.32 7.60
N VAL A 215 -21.98 20.01 7.88
CA VAL A 215 -22.96 19.42 8.81
C VAL A 215 -22.75 19.94 10.24
N PHE A 216 -21.51 20.22 10.64
CA PHE A 216 -21.21 20.73 11.98
C PHE A 216 -21.42 22.23 12.13
N LYS A 217 -21.64 22.99 11.05
CA LYS A 217 -21.90 24.43 11.13
C LYS A 217 -23.18 24.74 11.92
N THR A 218 -24.17 23.87 11.87
CA THR A 218 -25.43 24.05 12.60
C THR A 218 -25.35 23.55 14.04
N LEU A 219 -24.31 22.80 14.42
CA LEU A 219 -24.22 22.14 15.72
C LEU A 219 -24.35 23.09 16.92
N PRO A 220 -23.69 24.26 16.97
CA PRO A 220 -23.87 25.18 18.08
C PRO A 220 -25.31 25.71 18.20
N HIS A 221 -25.95 25.99 17.06
CA HIS A 221 -27.34 26.44 16.99
C HIS A 221 -28.29 25.33 17.46
N ASP A 222 -28.08 24.10 16.99
CA ASP A 222 -28.88 22.94 17.35
C ASP A 222 -28.76 22.64 18.86
N ILE A 223 -27.57 22.76 19.44
CA ILE A 223 -27.34 22.67 20.90
C ILE A 223 -28.08 23.76 21.67
N GLU A 224 -28.10 25.00 21.18
CA GLU A 224 -28.78 26.12 21.83
C GLU A 224 -30.30 25.92 21.87
N HIS A 225 -30.89 25.44 20.77
CA HIS A 225 -32.34 25.28 20.63
C HIS A 225 -32.90 23.95 21.17
N TYR A 226 -32.12 22.88 21.17
CA TYR A 226 -32.60 21.60 21.67
C TYR A 226 -32.63 21.56 23.20
N GLN A 227 -33.77 21.16 23.75
CA GLN A 227 -33.96 20.99 25.19
C GLN A 227 -33.33 19.69 25.73
N GLN A 228 -32.83 18.83 24.85
CA GLN A 228 -32.35 17.49 25.16
C GLN A 228 -30.98 17.24 24.47
N PRO A 229 -30.11 16.40 25.06
CA PRO A 229 -28.80 16.09 24.47
C PRO A 229 -28.89 15.46 23.08
N ILE A 230 -27.98 15.89 22.20
CA ILE A 230 -27.74 15.29 20.88
C ILE A 230 -26.89 14.03 21.05
N TYR A 231 -27.23 12.96 20.32
CA TYR A 231 -26.44 11.73 20.30
C TYR A 231 -26.07 11.28 18.89
N VAL A 232 -25.00 10.51 18.76
CA VAL A 232 -24.60 9.81 17.53
C VAL A 232 -24.39 8.34 17.86
N GLN A 233 -25.09 7.49 17.12
CA GLN A 233 -24.97 6.04 17.14
C GLN A 233 -23.77 5.65 16.28
N ILE A 234 -22.79 5.01 16.90
CA ILE A 234 -21.59 4.53 16.23
C ILE A 234 -21.79 3.10 15.76
N ASN A 235 -22.26 2.23 16.66
CA ASN A 235 -22.58 0.84 16.39
C ASN A 235 -23.76 0.41 17.29
N PRO A 236 -24.34 -0.79 17.18
CA PRO A 236 -25.51 -1.19 17.98
C PRO A 236 -25.35 -1.07 19.51
N GLU A 237 -24.13 -1.12 20.03
CA GLU A 237 -23.81 -1.12 21.46
C GLU A 237 -23.24 0.21 21.96
N LEU A 238 -22.80 1.08 21.04
CA LEU A 238 -22.12 2.34 21.36
C LEU A 238 -22.86 3.54 20.75
N ARG A 239 -23.36 4.40 21.64
CA ARG A 239 -23.87 5.74 21.33
C ARG A 239 -23.07 6.78 22.10
N ILE A 240 -22.68 7.85 21.44
CA ILE A 240 -22.02 9.00 22.05
C ILE A 240 -23.04 10.11 22.22
N VAL A 241 -23.13 10.69 23.40
CA VAL A 241 -24.06 11.76 23.74
C VAL A 241 -23.27 13.00 24.11
N ILE A 242 -23.64 14.18 23.61
CA ILE A 242 -23.12 15.46 24.10
C ILE A 242 -23.77 15.74 25.45
N SER A 243 -23.21 15.19 26.53
CA SER A 243 -23.75 15.37 27.87
C SER A 243 -22.64 15.29 28.92
N SER A 244 -22.69 16.16 29.92
CA SER A 244 -21.84 16.10 31.11
C SER A 244 -22.31 15.08 32.14
N ASN A 245 -23.54 14.58 32.00
CA ASN A 245 -24.21 13.71 32.97
C ASN A 245 -24.71 12.43 32.25
N ASP A 246 -24.93 11.35 33.01
CA ASP A 246 -25.46 10.07 32.51
C ASP A 246 -26.98 10.15 32.22
N ILE A 247 -27.35 10.95 31.22
CA ILE A 247 -28.76 11.13 30.83
C ILE A 247 -29.13 10.03 29.82
N THR A 248 -30.18 9.28 30.17
CA THR A 248 -30.70 8.15 29.39
C THR A 248 -31.82 8.52 28.42
N THR A 249 -32.40 9.72 28.57
CA THR A 249 -33.40 10.29 27.67
C THR A 249 -32.73 11.23 26.67
N ASN A 250 -32.84 10.91 25.39
CA ASN A 250 -32.18 11.64 24.31
C ASN A 250 -33.20 11.78 23.18
N VAL A 251 -33.15 12.89 22.44
CA VAL A 251 -34.01 13.08 21.26
C VAL A 251 -33.31 12.42 20.06
N PRO A 252 -34.04 11.76 19.14
CA PRO A 252 -33.49 11.27 17.88
C PRO A 252 -32.72 12.38 17.19
N SER A 253 -31.42 12.18 17.08
CA SER A 253 -30.50 13.15 16.50
C SER A 253 -30.41 12.90 15.00
N ASP A 254 -30.77 13.91 14.24
CA ASP A 254 -30.61 14.00 12.79
C ASP A 254 -29.15 13.75 12.34
N TYR A 255 -28.17 14.00 13.20
CA TYR A 255 -26.75 13.69 12.95
C TYR A 255 -26.46 12.22 12.67
N ASN A 256 -27.30 11.29 13.12
CA ASN A 256 -27.17 9.87 12.76
C ASN A 256 -27.30 9.63 11.25
N THR A 257 -28.14 10.45 10.60
CA THR A 257 -28.42 10.38 9.16
C THR A 257 -27.63 11.39 8.35
N LYS A 258 -27.27 12.54 8.95
CA LYS A 258 -26.53 13.61 8.27
C LYS A 258 -25.02 13.35 8.20
N LEU A 259 -24.44 12.70 9.21
CA LEU A 259 -22.99 12.48 9.28
C LEU A 259 -22.58 11.23 8.51
N SER A 260 -21.50 11.36 7.72
CA SER A 260 -20.77 10.21 7.20
C SER A 260 -20.11 9.42 8.34
N ASP A 261 -19.74 8.16 8.10
CA ASP A 261 -19.10 7.33 9.12
C ASP A 261 -17.78 7.93 9.63
N PHE A 262 -17.03 8.62 8.77
CA PHE A 262 -15.82 9.34 9.20
C PHE A 262 -16.15 10.56 10.05
N GLN A 263 -17.18 11.33 9.69
CA GLN A 263 -17.62 12.48 10.49
C GLN A 263 -18.14 12.06 11.87
N LYS A 264 -18.74 10.87 11.99
CA LYS A 264 -19.07 10.28 13.29
C LYS A 264 -17.82 10.02 14.15
N LEU A 265 -16.68 9.65 13.56
CA LEU A 265 -15.41 9.57 14.30
C LEU A 265 -14.94 10.94 14.81
N LEU A 266 -15.15 12.02 14.05
CA LEU A 266 -14.82 13.38 14.50
C LEU A 266 -15.70 13.79 15.68
N PHE A 267 -16.98 13.40 15.66
CA PHE A 267 -17.88 13.57 16.79
C PHE A 267 -17.39 12.78 18.03
N VAL A 268 -17.00 11.52 17.86
CA VAL A 268 -16.40 10.72 18.95
C VAL A 268 -15.13 11.38 19.48
N LYS A 269 -14.22 11.82 18.60
CA LYS A 269 -12.98 12.51 18.97
C LYS A 269 -13.24 13.75 19.82
N ALA A 270 -14.28 14.51 19.49
CA ALA A 270 -14.65 15.75 20.16
C ALA A 270 -15.31 15.51 21.53
N PHE A 271 -16.22 14.54 21.63
CA PHE A 271 -17.09 14.40 22.80
C PHE A 271 -16.83 13.15 23.66
N ALA A 272 -16.15 12.14 23.12
CA ALA A 272 -15.84 10.89 23.83
C ALA A 272 -14.52 10.27 23.34
N PRO A 273 -13.37 10.96 23.52
CA PRO A 273 -12.08 10.50 23.00
C PRO A 273 -11.66 9.12 23.52
N TYR A 274 -12.12 8.73 24.72
CA TYR A 274 -11.87 7.39 25.28
C TYR A 274 -12.49 6.26 24.46
N SER A 275 -13.59 6.52 23.75
CA SER A 275 -14.26 5.55 22.87
C SER A 275 -13.72 5.55 21.44
N LEU A 276 -12.70 6.38 21.14
CA LEU A 276 -12.20 6.56 19.78
C LEU A 276 -11.59 5.29 19.21
N VAL A 277 -10.80 4.53 19.98
CA VAL A 277 -10.18 3.28 19.53
C VAL A 277 -11.24 2.26 19.11
N GLN A 278 -12.25 2.01 19.95
CA GLN A 278 -13.35 1.11 19.62
C GLN A 278 -14.16 1.59 18.40
N SER A 279 -14.35 2.91 18.28
CA SER A 279 -15.06 3.51 17.15
C SER A 279 -14.27 3.36 15.84
N ILE A 280 -12.95 3.54 15.87
CA ILE A 280 -12.04 3.29 14.74
C ILE A 280 -12.07 1.82 14.34
N THR A 281 -12.01 0.89 15.30
CA THR A 281 -12.13 -0.55 15.02
C THR A 281 -13.42 -0.86 14.29
N TYR A 282 -14.55 -0.32 14.77
CA TYR A 282 -15.83 -0.51 14.10
C TYR A 282 -15.85 0.12 12.70
N PHE A 283 -15.34 1.35 12.57
CA PHE A 283 -15.25 2.05 11.29
C PHE A 283 -14.46 1.25 10.24
N VAL A 284 -13.26 0.78 10.60
CA VAL A 284 -12.44 -0.05 9.70
C VAL A 284 -13.19 -1.35 9.33
N ALA A 285 -13.84 -1.99 10.30
CA ALA A 285 -14.60 -3.21 10.06
C ALA A 285 -15.80 -3.00 9.12
N GLN A 286 -16.43 -1.82 9.13
CA GLN A 286 -17.51 -1.48 8.19
C GLN A 286 -16.98 -1.13 6.79
N GLN A 287 -15.88 -0.39 6.71
CA GLN A 287 -15.36 0.14 5.44
C GLN A 287 -14.53 -0.88 4.64
N LEU A 288 -13.69 -1.68 5.32
CA LEU A 288 -12.83 -2.68 4.69
C LEU A 288 -13.23 -4.13 5.01
N GLY A 289 -13.97 -4.34 6.11
CA GLY A 289 -14.40 -5.66 6.57
C GLY A 289 -13.70 -6.12 7.85
N LYS A 290 -14.31 -7.07 8.57
CA LYS A 290 -13.85 -7.56 9.88
C LYS A 290 -12.42 -8.11 9.89
N LYS A 291 -12.00 -8.74 8.79
CA LYS A 291 -10.64 -9.27 8.63
C LYS A 291 -9.54 -8.23 8.87
N PHE A 292 -9.80 -6.94 8.63
CA PHE A 292 -8.83 -5.86 8.84
C PHE A 292 -8.69 -5.41 10.30
N VAL A 293 -9.50 -5.95 11.21
CA VAL A 293 -9.38 -5.70 12.66
C VAL A 293 -9.15 -6.98 13.45
N GLU A 294 -8.99 -8.10 12.75
CA GLU A 294 -8.65 -9.39 13.31
C GLU A 294 -7.16 -9.68 13.00
N SER A 295 -6.49 -10.30 13.96
CA SER A 295 -5.08 -10.64 13.82
C SER A 295 -4.91 -11.82 12.84
N PRO A 296 -4.09 -11.69 11.79
CA PRO A 296 -3.88 -12.77 10.83
C PRO A 296 -3.14 -13.95 11.48
N SER A 297 -3.36 -15.15 10.95
CA SER A 297 -2.63 -16.34 11.39
C SER A 297 -1.13 -16.20 11.07
N VAL A 298 -0.31 -16.61 12.05
CA VAL A 298 1.16 -16.63 12.00
C VAL A 298 1.70 -18.07 12.08
N GLU A 299 0.88 -19.07 11.78
CA GLU A 299 1.28 -20.47 11.79
C GLU A 299 2.19 -20.82 10.61
N LEU A 300 3.21 -21.64 10.85
CA LEU A 300 4.22 -22.01 9.84
C LEU A 300 3.66 -22.61 8.55
N PRO A 301 2.64 -23.50 8.55
CA PRO A 301 2.05 -24.00 7.31
C PRO A 301 1.46 -22.91 6.41
N VAL A 302 1.00 -21.81 7.01
CA VAL A 302 0.45 -20.67 6.29
C VAL A 302 1.60 -19.80 5.76
N LEU A 303 2.57 -19.46 6.62
CA LEU A 303 3.71 -18.63 6.23
C LEU A 303 4.56 -19.29 5.13
N TYR A 304 4.73 -20.62 5.20
CA TYR A 304 5.55 -21.37 4.27
C TYR A 304 5.03 -21.32 2.82
N GLN A 305 3.71 -21.13 2.62
CA GLN A 305 3.12 -20.96 1.29
C GLN A 305 3.59 -19.67 0.61
N ASP A 306 3.94 -18.65 1.40
CA ASP A 306 4.43 -17.36 0.93
C ASP A 306 5.97 -17.31 0.86
N MET A 307 6.66 -18.39 1.26
CA MET A 307 8.11 -18.48 1.28
C MET A 307 8.69 -19.12 0.02
N SER A 308 9.98 -18.88 -0.20
CA SER A 308 10.78 -19.58 -1.20
C SER A 308 12.17 -19.86 -0.64
N ASN A 309 12.96 -20.66 -1.35
CA ASN A 309 14.38 -20.88 -1.04
C ASN A 309 15.25 -19.61 -1.12
N ARG A 310 14.67 -18.47 -1.55
CA ARG A 310 15.33 -17.16 -1.64
C ARG A 310 14.82 -16.14 -0.61
N THR A 311 13.86 -16.53 0.21
CA THR A 311 13.19 -15.65 1.18
C THR A 311 13.39 -16.21 2.57
N ALA A 312 14.17 -15.52 3.40
CA ALA A 312 14.36 -15.89 4.79
C ALA A 312 13.12 -15.54 5.63
N LEU A 313 12.77 -16.39 6.60
CA LEU A 313 11.75 -16.10 7.60
C LEU A 313 12.42 -15.62 8.88
N VAL A 314 11.98 -14.47 9.37
CA VAL A 314 12.47 -13.87 10.61
C VAL A 314 11.37 -13.92 11.66
N PHE A 315 11.67 -14.48 12.82
CA PHE A 315 10.77 -14.49 13.97
C PHE A 315 11.08 -13.30 14.88
N ILE A 316 10.10 -12.41 15.05
CA ILE A 316 10.15 -11.34 16.05
C ILE A 316 9.41 -11.85 17.29
N LEU A 317 10.14 -12.00 18.39
CA LEU A 317 9.63 -12.67 19.58
C LEU A 317 9.36 -11.67 20.70
N SER A 318 8.23 -11.86 21.37
CA SER A 318 7.98 -11.27 22.68
C SER A 318 8.74 -12.03 23.76
N THR A 319 9.01 -11.38 24.90
CA THR A 319 9.68 -12.00 26.04
C THR A 319 8.98 -13.31 26.46
N GLY A 320 9.76 -14.39 26.59
CA GLY A 320 9.25 -15.70 27.01
C GLY A 320 8.64 -16.55 25.88
N SER A 321 8.66 -16.07 24.62
CA SER A 321 8.25 -16.87 23.45
C SER A 321 9.46 -17.53 22.78
N ASP A 322 9.33 -18.79 22.39
CA ASP A 322 10.31 -19.53 21.59
C ASP A 322 9.61 -20.33 20.46
N PRO A 323 9.90 -20.04 19.19
CA PRO A 323 9.28 -20.71 18.05
C PRO A 323 9.86 -22.11 17.77
N MET A 324 10.93 -22.53 18.46
CA MET A 324 11.66 -23.77 18.15
C MET A 324 10.78 -25.03 18.20
N SER A 325 9.88 -25.12 19.18
CA SER A 325 8.96 -26.27 19.31
C SER A 325 8.00 -26.37 18.12
N SER A 326 7.41 -25.23 17.73
CA SER A 326 6.50 -25.13 16.58
C SER A 326 7.23 -25.38 15.26
N PHE A 327 8.44 -24.86 15.12
CA PHE A 327 9.32 -25.13 13.98
C PHE A 327 9.67 -26.62 13.86
N SER A 328 10.07 -27.26 14.97
CA SER A 328 10.45 -28.67 14.98
C SER A 328 9.28 -29.57 14.59
N ARG A 329 8.07 -29.26 15.07
CA ARG A 329 6.84 -29.97 14.66
C ARG A 329 6.59 -29.80 13.16
N PHE A 330 6.67 -28.57 12.66
CA PHE A 330 6.47 -28.29 11.24
C PHE A 330 7.53 -28.96 10.34
N ALA A 331 8.79 -28.99 10.78
CA ALA A 331 9.85 -29.71 10.08
C ALA A 331 9.55 -31.22 10.02
N ALA A 332 8.98 -31.80 11.06
CA ALA A 332 8.55 -33.20 11.05
C ALA A 332 7.39 -33.45 10.07
N GLU A 333 6.40 -32.57 10.04
CA GLU A 333 5.27 -32.62 9.09
C GLU A 333 5.76 -32.53 7.63
N MET A 334 6.82 -31.76 7.38
CA MET A 334 7.43 -31.59 6.06
C MET A 334 8.52 -32.63 5.73
N ASN A 335 8.72 -33.65 6.57
CA ASN A 335 9.79 -34.65 6.44
C ASN A 335 11.22 -34.05 6.38
N MET A 336 11.42 -32.88 7.00
CA MET A 336 12.68 -32.15 7.06
C MET A 336 13.47 -32.41 8.34
N THR A 337 13.01 -33.27 9.25
CA THR A 337 13.66 -33.52 10.55
C THR A 337 15.13 -33.92 10.44
N ALA A 338 15.49 -34.73 9.45
CA ALA A 338 16.88 -35.15 9.21
C ALA A 338 17.68 -34.13 8.37
N SER A 339 17.01 -33.11 7.83
CA SER A 339 17.52 -32.17 6.83
C SER A 339 17.40 -30.73 7.29
N TYR A 340 17.31 -30.49 8.60
CA TYR A 340 17.47 -29.15 9.17
C TYR A 340 18.62 -29.11 10.17
N LYS A 341 19.26 -27.94 10.25
CA LYS A 341 20.33 -27.64 11.20
C LYS A 341 19.92 -26.43 12.04
N ALA A 342 20.16 -26.48 13.34
CA ALA A 342 19.91 -25.37 14.24
C ALA A 342 21.20 -24.94 14.93
N ILE A 343 21.39 -23.63 15.08
CA ILE A 343 22.54 -23.05 15.79
C ILE A 343 22.09 -21.83 16.61
N SER A 344 22.56 -21.75 17.84
CA SER A 344 22.35 -20.61 18.72
C SER A 344 23.51 -19.63 18.58
N LEU A 345 23.19 -18.41 18.15
CA LEU A 345 24.18 -17.38 17.92
C LEU A 345 24.57 -16.72 19.24
N GLY A 346 25.89 -16.58 19.40
CA GLY A 346 26.55 -15.93 20.52
C GLY A 346 27.95 -15.50 20.10
N GLN A 347 28.81 -15.12 21.05
CA GLN A 347 30.16 -14.66 20.73
C GLN A 347 30.95 -15.75 19.98
N GLY A 348 31.46 -15.41 18.80
CA GLY A 348 32.28 -16.30 17.97
C GLY A 348 31.54 -17.34 17.12
N GLN A 349 30.20 -17.41 17.18
CA GLN A 349 29.42 -18.41 16.41
C GLN A 349 29.14 -18.00 14.95
N GLY A 350 29.39 -16.73 14.58
CA GLY A 350 29.14 -16.21 13.23
C GLY A 350 29.77 -17.08 12.12
N PRO A 351 31.09 -17.31 12.11
CA PRO A 351 31.73 -18.13 11.07
C PRO A 351 31.19 -19.57 10.95
N VAL A 352 30.76 -20.15 12.08
CA VAL A 352 30.15 -21.50 12.09
C VAL A 352 28.78 -21.47 11.41
N ALA A 353 27.99 -20.42 11.66
CA ALA A 353 26.71 -20.22 10.99
C ALA A 353 26.88 -19.97 9.48
N GLU A 354 27.90 -19.21 9.06
CA GLU A 354 28.19 -18.96 7.63
C GLU A 354 28.50 -20.28 6.88
N ASP A 355 29.38 -21.12 7.44
CA ASP A 355 29.71 -22.42 6.87
C ASP A 355 28.49 -23.36 6.83
N MET A 356 27.67 -23.34 7.89
CA MET A 356 26.42 -24.10 7.95
C MET A 356 25.45 -23.68 6.84
N ILE A 357 25.23 -22.38 6.65
CA ILE A 357 24.34 -21.84 5.61
C ILE A 357 24.85 -22.25 4.23
N SER A 358 26.14 -22.05 3.95
CA SER A 358 26.74 -22.38 2.65
C SER A 358 26.55 -23.85 2.27
N LYS A 359 26.80 -24.76 3.22
CA LYS A 359 26.58 -26.20 3.02
C LYS A 359 25.11 -26.55 2.82
N SER A 360 24.22 -25.94 3.61
CA SER A 360 22.78 -26.21 3.56
C SER A 360 22.11 -25.68 2.30
N VAL A 361 22.58 -24.57 1.72
CA VAL A 361 22.12 -24.05 0.43
C VAL A 361 22.34 -25.08 -0.69
N VAL A 362 23.52 -25.70 -0.73
CA VAL A 362 23.85 -26.75 -1.72
C VAL A 362 23.06 -28.04 -1.46
N ALA A 363 22.89 -28.41 -0.20
CA ALA A 363 22.21 -29.65 0.19
C ALA A 363 20.68 -29.58 0.14
N GLY A 364 20.09 -28.38 0.03
CA GLY A 364 18.64 -28.19 0.11
C GLY A 364 18.07 -28.36 1.52
N GLU A 365 18.85 -28.01 2.54
CA GLU A 365 18.49 -28.14 3.95
C GLU A 365 17.91 -26.85 4.52
N TRP A 366 17.22 -26.94 5.66
CA TRP A 366 16.77 -25.76 6.42
C TRP A 366 17.78 -25.38 7.50
N VAL A 367 18.01 -24.08 7.68
CA VAL A 367 18.88 -23.56 8.75
C VAL A 367 18.06 -22.69 9.70
N PHE A 368 18.10 -23.02 10.98
CA PHE A 368 17.40 -22.30 12.03
C PHE A 368 18.40 -21.59 12.95
N LEU A 369 18.42 -20.25 12.88
CA LEU A 369 19.33 -19.42 13.67
C LEU A 369 18.60 -18.89 14.91
N GLN A 370 19.08 -19.25 16.10
CA GLN A 370 18.56 -18.76 17.37
C GLN A 370 19.39 -17.58 17.88
N ASN A 371 18.76 -16.72 18.68
CA ASN A 371 19.43 -15.61 19.37
C ASN A 371 20.22 -14.65 18.46
N CYS A 372 19.76 -14.44 17.22
CA CYS A 372 20.41 -13.55 16.26
C CYS A 372 20.69 -12.14 16.81
N HIS A 373 19.79 -11.61 17.65
CA HIS A 373 19.93 -10.31 18.29
C HIS A 373 21.15 -10.18 19.22
N LEU A 374 21.72 -11.30 19.71
CA LEU A 374 22.94 -11.31 20.53
C LEU A 374 24.22 -11.25 19.68
N ALA A 375 24.14 -11.49 18.37
CA ALA A 375 25.27 -11.50 17.44
C ALA A 375 25.30 -10.24 16.56
N ALA A 376 25.10 -9.07 17.16
CA ALA A 376 24.97 -7.79 16.45
C ALA A 376 26.10 -7.50 15.44
N SER A 377 27.36 -7.80 15.80
CA SER A 377 28.51 -7.60 14.92
C SER A 377 28.49 -8.47 13.66
N TRP A 378 27.78 -9.60 13.68
CA TRP A 378 27.66 -10.53 12.56
C TRP A 378 26.46 -10.22 11.65
N MET A 379 25.51 -9.40 12.10
CA MET A 379 24.29 -9.09 11.32
C MET A 379 24.59 -8.47 9.95
N ILE A 380 25.68 -7.70 9.82
CA ILE A 380 26.13 -7.13 8.53
C ILE A 380 26.52 -8.25 7.55
N ASN A 381 27.23 -9.27 8.03
CA ASN A 381 27.60 -10.42 7.21
C ASN A 381 26.36 -11.26 6.85
N MET A 382 25.46 -11.47 7.81
CA MET A 382 24.19 -12.18 7.58
C MET A 382 23.36 -11.49 6.50
N GLU A 383 23.27 -10.15 6.51
CA GLU A 383 22.59 -9.38 5.48
C GLU A 383 23.19 -9.64 4.09
N SER A 384 24.53 -9.61 3.98
CA SER A 384 25.24 -9.91 2.72
C SER A 384 24.94 -11.33 2.22
N ILE A 385 24.94 -12.32 3.11
CA ILE A 385 24.63 -13.73 2.77
C ILE A 385 23.19 -13.85 2.26
N VAL A 386 22.22 -13.30 2.98
CA VAL A 386 20.80 -13.35 2.59
C VAL A 386 20.57 -12.62 1.27
N LYS A 387 21.25 -11.48 1.05
CA LYS A 387 21.21 -10.75 -0.22
C LYS A 387 21.72 -11.61 -1.38
N ASN A 388 22.87 -12.27 -1.22
CA ASN A 388 23.45 -13.11 -2.27
C ASN A 388 22.54 -14.31 -2.61
N ILE A 389 21.92 -14.93 -1.60
CA ILE A 389 20.92 -15.99 -1.79
C ILE A 389 19.71 -15.46 -2.57
N ASN A 390 19.23 -14.26 -2.22
CA ASN A 390 18.08 -13.64 -2.89
C ASN A 390 18.36 -13.27 -4.36
N GLU A 391 19.58 -12.83 -4.66
CA GLU A 391 20.06 -12.50 -6.01
C GLU A 391 20.44 -13.75 -6.83
N GLY A 392 20.57 -14.92 -6.20
CA GLY A 392 20.96 -16.16 -6.86
C GLY A 392 22.42 -16.19 -7.30
N VAL A 393 23.29 -15.50 -6.54
CA VAL A 393 24.73 -15.39 -6.79
C VAL A 393 25.50 -16.56 -6.18
N THR A 394 24.86 -17.34 -5.31
CA THR A 394 25.41 -18.48 -4.56
C THR A 394 25.02 -19.82 -5.14
#